data_AF-A0A9W4IVJ3-F1
#
_entry.id   AF-A0A9W4IVJ3-F1
#
_cell.length_a   1.000
_cell.length_b   1.000
_cell.length_c   1.000
_cell.angle_alpha   90.00
_cell.angle_beta   90.00
_cell.angle_gamma   90.00
#
_symmetry.space_group_name_H-M   'P 1'
#
loop_
_entity.id
_entity.type
_entity.pdbx_description
1 polymer ?
#
loop_
_entity_poly.entity_id
_entity_poly.type
_entity_poly.pdbx_seq_one_letter_code
_entity_poly.pdbx_strand_id
1 'polypeptide(L)'
;MCGLLGRLPLRNLASCSRHGIHVFSSFGKSSDIAALHPEVPNDGSRPVTLTTTKHQETIMYTRPNVNRHVQLGLPHSQAHTDPDSIKLSAAHDPLVAPDVLGPLLPDQKSYRPEPILAYKLVPHIRPPVLYLSASHSPLGKGGQHAEASKQTGIGFGGSGGMDSGRVKLVTIPKAGHTLPQEKVADTARVLGPWIKQELQRWEQDELRIYGGWKDRPIGEKSGFPSEWKEVIKSLPLPKRPAKI
;
A
#
# COMPACT_ATOMS: atom_id res chain seq x y z
N MET A 1 1.44 -23.96 -14.25
CA MET A 1 1.06 -22.56 -13.94
C MET A 1 1.36 -22.22 -12.46
N CYS A 2 2.60 -22.41 -11.98
CA CYS A 2 2.96 -22.13 -10.57
C CYS A 2 4.32 -21.40 -10.43
N GLY A 3 4.75 -20.65 -11.45
CA GLY A 3 6.12 -20.14 -11.57
C GLY A 3 6.31 -18.61 -11.61
N LEU A 4 5.24 -17.81 -11.51
CA LEU A 4 5.31 -16.35 -11.76
C LEU A 4 5.00 -15.45 -10.56
N LEU A 5 4.61 -16.01 -9.41
CA LEU A 5 4.23 -15.23 -8.21
C LEU A 5 5.37 -14.98 -7.21
N GLY A 6 6.61 -15.37 -7.52
CA GLY A 6 7.69 -15.48 -6.54
C GLY A 6 8.78 -14.40 -6.54
N ARG A 7 8.72 -13.35 -7.36
CA ARG A 7 9.82 -12.37 -7.46
C ARG A 7 9.36 -10.92 -7.29
N LEU A 8 8.90 -10.59 -6.09
CA LEU A 8 9.12 -9.22 -5.59
C LEU A 8 10.63 -9.05 -5.40
N PRO A 9 11.30 -8.05 -6.00
CA PRO A 9 12.71 -7.80 -5.74
C PRO A 9 12.85 -7.16 -4.36
N LEU A 10 12.85 -8.00 -3.33
CA LEU A 10 12.97 -7.62 -1.91
C LEU A 10 14.19 -6.72 -1.67
N ARG A 11 15.22 -6.84 -2.54
CA ARG A 11 16.42 -5.99 -2.57
C ARG A 11 16.07 -4.50 -2.60
N ASN A 12 15.09 -4.11 -3.41
CA ASN A 12 14.74 -2.71 -3.57
C ASN A 12 13.86 -2.18 -2.43
N LEU A 13 12.99 -3.02 -1.85
CA LEU A 13 12.15 -2.65 -0.70
C LEU A 13 12.99 -2.37 0.55
N ALA A 14 13.95 -3.24 0.88
CA ALA A 14 14.79 -3.04 2.06
C ALA A 14 15.92 -2.02 1.86
N SER A 15 16.35 -1.73 0.62
CA SER A 15 17.21 -0.58 0.32
C SER A 15 16.49 0.75 0.57
N CYS A 16 15.21 0.84 0.18
CA CYS A 16 14.38 2.03 0.41
C CYS A 16 14.14 2.28 1.91
N SER A 17 13.83 1.22 2.67
CA SER A 17 13.63 1.32 4.12
C SER A 17 14.88 1.85 4.84
N ARG A 18 16.08 1.35 4.50
CA ARG A 18 17.33 1.82 5.12
C ARG A 18 17.66 3.28 4.83
N HIS A 19 17.52 3.73 3.58
CA HIS A 19 17.80 5.12 3.22
C HIS A 19 16.78 6.08 3.86
N GLY A 20 15.49 5.71 3.88
CA GLY A 20 14.44 6.47 4.56
C GLY A 20 14.72 6.60 6.06
N ILE A 21 15.00 5.50 6.75
CA ILE A 21 15.32 5.51 8.19
C ILE A 21 16.54 6.37 8.49
N HIS A 22 17.61 6.27 7.68
CA HIS A 22 18.81 7.09 7.88
C HIS A 22 18.51 8.59 7.66
N VAL A 23 17.73 8.94 6.63
CA VAL A 23 17.37 10.34 6.37
C VAL A 23 16.50 10.89 7.51
N PHE A 24 15.51 10.13 7.98
CA PHE A 24 14.66 10.58 9.11
C PHE A 24 15.40 10.59 10.45
N SER A 25 16.32 9.65 10.69
CA SER A 25 17.09 9.62 11.94
C SER A 25 18.18 10.70 12.01
N SER A 26 18.76 11.06 10.85
CA SER A 26 19.83 12.05 10.74
C SER A 26 19.35 13.47 10.46
N PHE A 27 18.23 13.64 9.75
CA PHE A 27 17.72 14.95 9.30
C PHE A 27 16.26 15.20 9.67
N GLY A 28 15.59 14.26 10.37
CA GLY A 28 14.29 14.52 10.94
C GLY A 28 14.39 15.72 11.88
N LYS A 29 13.59 16.76 11.62
CA LYS A 29 13.52 18.00 12.43
C LYS A 29 12.90 17.77 13.83
N SER A 30 12.90 16.53 14.29
CA SER A 30 12.22 15.99 15.47
C SER A 30 13.20 15.66 16.60
N SER A 31 14.39 16.27 16.61
CA SER A 31 15.26 16.21 17.79
C SER A 31 14.55 16.81 19.01
N ASP A 32 13.67 17.79 18.84
CA ASP A 32 13.39 18.70 19.94
C ASP A 32 12.21 18.28 20.81
N ILE A 33 12.08 17.02 21.22
CA ILE A 33 11.17 16.68 22.34
C ILE A 33 11.81 17.05 23.67
N ALA A 34 11.11 17.85 24.49
CA ALA A 34 11.59 18.34 25.77
C ALA A 34 12.11 17.23 26.71
N ALA A 35 11.53 16.02 26.66
CA ALA A 35 11.99 14.87 27.44
C ALA A 35 13.32 14.25 26.93
N LEU A 36 13.67 14.43 25.66
CA LEU A 36 14.90 13.91 25.04
C LEU A 36 15.97 15.00 24.83
N HIS A 37 15.56 16.26 24.75
CA HIS A 37 16.42 17.44 24.58
C HIS A 37 15.88 18.58 25.47
N PRO A 38 16.23 18.59 26.77
CA PRO A 38 15.67 19.53 27.74
C PRO A 38 16.28 20.94 27.68
N GLU A 39 17.28 21.17 26.82
CA GLU A 39 17.97 22.44 26.73
C GLU A 39 17.15 23.47 25.95
N VAL A 40 16.71 24.52 26.64
CA VAL A 40 16.04 25.67 26.04
C VAL A 40 17.10 26.71 25.68
N PRO A 41 17.19 27.18 24.42
CA PRO A 41 18.11 28.25 24.05
C PRO A 41 17.89 29.50 24.91
N ASN A 42 18.96 30.06 25.45
CA ASN A 42 18.91 31.23 26.35
C ASN A 42 18.83 32.57 25.60
N ASP A 43 18.48 32.54 24.31
CA ASP A 43 18.46 33.67 23.38
C ASP A 43 17.07 34.33 23.26
N GLY A 44 16.11 33.90 24.09
CA GLY A 44 14.73 34.40 24.07
C GLY A 44 13.85 33.77 23.00
N SER A 45 14.35 32.81 22.22
CA SER A 45 13.53 32.02 21.31
C SER A 45 12.58 31.09 22.09
N ARG A 46 11.36 30.91 21.57
CA ARG A 46 10.42 29.87 22.04
C ARG A 46 10.58 28.66 21.12
N PRO A 47 11.38 27.64 21.48
CA PRO A 47 11.51 26.45 20.65
C PRO A 47 10.15 25.78 20.48
N VAL A 48 9.81 25.43 19.24
CA VAL A 48 8.61 24.65 18.93
C VAL A 48 9.02 23.20 18.80
N THR A 49 8.46 22.37 19.68
CA THR A 49 8.72 20.95 19.79
C THR A 49 7.62 20.14 19.12
N LEU A 50 7.96 19.12 18.32
CA LEU A 50 6.99 18.12 17.89
C LEU A 50 6.54 17.28 19.08
N THR A 51 5.26 16.90 19.15
CA THR A 51 4.75 16.02 20.21
C THR A 51 5.12 14.54 20.03
N THR A 52 5.67 14.19 18.86
CA THR A 52 6.11 12.83 18.51
C THR A 52 7.64 12.78 18.42
N THR A 53 8.28 11.77 19.03
CA THR A 53 9.75 11.64 19.00
C THR A 53 10.21 11.09 17.65
N LYS A 54 11.45 11.38 17.23
CA LYS A 54 12.06 10.71 16.06
C LYS A 54 12.02 9.18 16.14
N HIS A 55 12.06 8.62 17.37
CA HIS A 55 11.96 7.19 17.62
C HIS A 55 10.55 6.66 17.32
N GLN A 56 9.52 7.37 17.78
CA GLN A 56 8.12 7.09 17.47
C GLN A 56 7.80 7.32 15.99
N GLU A 57 8.42 8.28 15.32
CA GLU A 57 8.27 8.40 13.86
C GLU A 57 8.94 7.22 13.14
N THR A 58 10.15 6.85 13.56
CA THR A 58 10.91 5.74 12.94
C THR A 58 10.21 4.39 13.10
N ILE A 59 9.59 4.12 14.25
CA ILE A 59 8.89 2.84 14.50
C ILE A 59 7.65 2.67 13.58
N MET A 60 7.10 3.76 13.04
CA MET A 60 6.03 3.69 12.04
C MET A 60 6.53 3.13 10.71
N TYR A 61 7.79 3.40 10.35
CA TYR A 61 8.39 2.95 9.09
C TYR A 61 8.99 1.54 9.18
N THR A 62 9.31 1.05 10.37
CA THR A 62 9.94 -0.27 10.52
C THR A 62 9.65 -0.92 11.86
N ARG A 63 9.49 -2.24 11.86
CA ARG A 63 9.50 -3.08 13.06
C ARG A 63 10.87 -3.72 13.24
N PRO A 64 11.39 -3.82 14.48
CA PRO A 64 12.64 -4.52 14.73
C PRO A 64 12.47 -6.03 14.47
N ASN A 65 13.49 -6.63 13.87
CA ASN A 65 13.64 -8.08 13.72
C ASN A 65 15.13 -8.43 13.82
N VAL A 66 15.71 -8.11 14.98
CA VAL A 66 17.17 -8.15 15.22
C VAL A 66 17.73 -9.57 15.02
N ASN A 67 16.95 -10.57 15.44
CA ASN A 67 17.28 -11.99 15.32
C ASN A 67 16.89 -12.60 13.95
N ARG A 68 16.40 -11.77 13.02
CA ARG A 68 16.05 -12.17 11.64
C ARG A 68 15.08 -13.36 11.61
N HIS A 69 14.06 -13.34 12.45
CA HIS A 69 12.95 -14.30 12.38
C HIS A 69 12.35 -14.30 10.97
N VAL A 70 12.16 -15.48 10.42
CA VAL A 70 11.64 -15.68 9.06
C VAL A 70 10.14 -15.91 9.06
N GLN A 71 9.51 -15.87 7.88
CA GLN A 71 8.07 -16.16 7.74
C GLN A 71 7.74 -17.58 8.23
N LEU A 72 6.62 -17.72 8.96
CA LEU A 72 6.11 -19.02 9.39
C LEU A 72 5.81 -19.93 8.19
N GLY A 73 6.29 -21.18 8.27
CA GLY A 73 6.05 -22.19 7.24
C GLY A 73 6.82 -21.98 5.93
N LEU A 74 7.66 -20.95 5.83
CA LEU A 74 8.53 -20.76 4.68
C LEU A 74 9.79 -21.65 4.85
N PRO A 75 10.12 -22.54 3.89
CA PRO A 75 11.33 -23.36 3.99
C PRO A 75 12.57 -22.48 4.13
N HIS A 76 13.54 -22.87 4.98
CA HIS A 76 14.75 -22.07 5.22
C HIS A 76 15.53 -21.75 3.94
N SER A 77 15.53 -22.65 2.95
CA SER A 77 16.15 -22.43 1.63
C SER A 77 15.47 -21.32 0.81
N GLN A 78 14.22 -20.98 1.12
CA GLN A 78 13.43 -19.91 0.48
C GLN A 78 13.30 -18.66 1.37
N ALA A 79 13.71 -18.75 2.64
CA ALA A 79 13.60 -17.69 3.62
C ALA A 79 14.68 -16.60 3.50
N HIS A 80 15.72 -16.85 2.69
CA HIS A 80 16.83 -15.92 2.50
C HIS A 80 17.12 -15.74 1.02
N THR A 81 17.57 -14.53 0.66
CA THR A 81 18.00 -14.25 -0.72
C THR A 81 19.46 -14.66 -1.00
N ASP A 82 20.18 -15.08 0.03
CA ASP A 82 21.57 -15.54 -0.01
C ASP A 82 21.77 -16.71 0.98
N PRO A 83 22.64 -17.71 0.66
CA PRO A 83 22.84 -18.88 1.51
C PRO A 83 23.50 -18.58 2.87
N ASP A 84 24.42 -17.61 2.94
CA ASP A 84 25.19 -17.32 4.16
C ASP A 84 24.31 -16.76 5.28
N SER A 85 23.20 -16.11 4.91
CA SER A 85 22.19 -15.58 5.84
C SER A 85 21.38 -16.60 6.60
N ILE A 86 21.35 -17.86 6.13
CA ILE A 86 20.59 -18.93 6.79
C ILE A 86 21.09 -19.13 8.23
N LYS A 87 22.41 -19.04 8.45
CA LYS A 87 23.04 -19.28 9.76
C LYS A 87 22.75 -18.21 10.80
N LEU A 88 22.30 -17.03 10.36
CA LEU A 88 22.10 -15.84 11.19
C LEU A 88 20.65 -15.68 11.65
N SER A 89 19.76 -16.58 11.25
CA SER A 89 18.31 -16.38 11.37
C SER A 89 17.71 -17.33 12.39
N ALA A 90 16.94 -16.78 13.33
CA ALA A 90 16.20 -17.56 14.30
C ALA A 90 14.97 -18.23 13.68
N ALA A 91 14.52 -19.32 14.30
CA ALA A 91 13.23 -19.93 13.99
C ALA A 91 12.09 -18.90 14.12
N HIS A 92 11.00 -19.11 13.39
CA HIS A 92 9.84 -18.24 13.48
C HIS A 92 9.28 -18.25 14.92
N ASP A 93 9.14 -17.06 15.51
CA ASP A 93 8.49 -16.85 16.79
C ASP A 93 7.16 -16.12 16.54
N PRO A 94 6.01 -16.80 16.72
CA PRO A 94 4.71 -16.20 16.43
C PRO A 94 4.30 -15.14 17.46
N LEU A 95 4.99 -14.99 18.58
CA LEU A 95 4.73 -13.94 19.56
C LEU A 95 5.58 -12.69 19.26
N VAL A 96 6.82 -12.87 18.82
CA VAL A 96 7.78 -11.78 18.58
C VAL A 96 7.65 -11.21 17.15
N ALA A 97 7.44 -12.07 16.15
CA ALA A 97 7.44 -11.69 14.74
C ALA A 97 6.31 -12.38 13.95
N PRO A 98 5.03 -12.26 14.38
CA PRO A 98 3.89 -13.02 13.83
C PRO A 98 3.64 -12.78 12.34
N ASP A 99 4.05 -11.63 11.83
CA ASP A 99 3.65 -11.08 10.55
C ASP A 99 4.82 -10.93 9.58
N VAL A 100 5.96 -11.59 9.80
CA VAL A 100 7.07 -11.57 8.82
C VAL A 100 6.62 -12.25 7.53
N LEU A 101 6.77 -11.56 6.39
CA LEU A 101 6.41 -12.06 5.07
C LEU A 101 7.59 -12.03 4.11
N GLY A 102 7.76 -13.15 3.41
CA GLY A 102 8.76 -13.34 2.38
C GLY A 102 10.19 -13.51 2.91
N PRO A 103 11.15 -13.68 1.99
CA PRO A 103 12.56 -13.78 2.32
C PRO A 103 13.13 -12.50 2.94
N LEU A 104 14.11 -12.65 3.82
CA LEU A 104 14.93 -11.54 4.31
C LEU A 104 16.15 -11.31 3.41
N LEU A 105 16.54 -10.05 3.25
CA LEU A 105 17.84 -9.69 2.65
C LEU A 105 19.02 -9.98 3.60
N PRO A 106 20.26 -10.03 3.07
CA PRO A 106 21.43 -10.48 3.83
C PRO A 106 21.65 -9.81 5.20
N ASP A 107 21.30 -8.53 5.30
CA ASP A 107 21.50 -7.72 6.51
C ASP A 107 20.20 -7.09 7.04
N GLN A 108 19.05 -7.59 6.60
CA GLN A 108 17.78 -7.03 7.02
C GLN A 108 17.43 -7.48 8.42
N LYS A 109 17.51 -6.53 9.36
CA LYS A 109 17.18 -6.71 10.79
C LYS A 109 15.89 -5.98 11.19
N SER A 110 15.10 -5.61 10.20
CA SER A 110 13.87 -4.86 10.40
C SER A 110 12.91 -5.11 9.23
N TYR A 111 11.61 -4.95 9.44
CA TYR A 111 10.60 -5.26 8.40
C TYR A 111 9.30 -4.49 8.60
N ARG A 112 8.49 -4.44 7.53
CA ARG A 112 7.06 -4.13 7.58
C ARG A 112 6.36 -5.04 6.57
N PRO A 113 5.33 -5.81 6.96
CA PRO A 113 4.65 -6.69 6.02
C PRO A 113 3.62 -5.99 5.14
N GLU A 114 3.10 -4.85 5.56
CA GLU A 114 1.99 -4.17 4.89
C GLU A 114 2.28 -3.84 3.42
N PRO A 115 3.47 -3.35 3.03
CA PRO A 115 3.76 -3.10 1.62
C PRO A 115 3.74 -4.39 0.76
N ILE A 116 4.17 -5.53 1.33
CA ILE A 116 4.15 -6.82 0.64
C ILE A 116 2.71 -7.29 0.45
N LEU A 117 1.88 -7.18 1.50
CA LEU A 117 0.46 -7.50 1.42
C LEU A 117 -0.28 -6.61 0.44
N ALA A 118 -0.07 -5.29 0.55
CA ALA A 118 -0.67 -4.31 -0.35
C ALA A 118 -0.31 -4.60 -1.80
N TYR A 119 0.96 -4.91 -2.10
CA TYR A 119 1.39 -5.29 -3.44
C TYR A 119 0.65 -6.53 -3.96
N LYS A 120 0.46 -7.56 -3.14
CA LYS A 120 -0.30 -8.76 -3.53
C LYS A 120 -1.79 -8.48 -3.78
N LEU A 121 -2.34 -7.44 -3.17
CA LEU A 121 -3.75 -7.08 -3.24
C LEU A 121 -4.05 -6.03 -4.32
N VAL A 122 -3.04 -5.43 -4.98
CA VAL A 122 -3.28 -4.44 -6.03
C VAL A 122 -4.21 -4.92 -7.16
N PRO A 123 -4.24 -6.22 -7.56
CA PRO A 123 -5.19 -6.68 -8.57
C PRO A 123 -6.66 -6.46 -8.22
N HIS A 124 -6.99 -6.36 -6.93
CA HIS A 124 -8.36 -6.26 -6.45
C HIS A 124 -8.77 -4.83 -6.08
N ILE A 125 -7.93 -3.83 -6.37
CA ILE A 125 -8.26 -2.43 -6.12
C ILE A 125 -9.34 -1.96 -7.08
N ARG A 126 -10.51 -1.66 -6.53
CA ARG A 126 -11.67 -1.09 -7.22
C ARG A 126 -11.60 0.43 -7.51
N PRO A 127 -11.07 1.30 -6.62
CA PRO A 127 -10.95 2.72 -6.93
C PRO A 127 -9.93 2.99 -8.05
N PRO A 128 -9.98 4.17 -8.70
CA PRO A 128 -8.96 4.59 -9.64
C PRO A 128 -7.63 4.84 -8.92
N VAL A 129 -6.50 4.54 -9.56
CA VAL A 129 -5.16 4.63 -8.94
C VAL A 129 -4.18 5.42 -9.81
N LEU A 130 -3.55 6.43 -9.21
CA LEU A 130 -2.41 7.13 -9.78
C LEU A 130 -1.13 6.69 -9.07
N TYR A 131 -0.23 6.04 -9.80
CA TYR A 131 1.14 5.80 -9.36
C TYR A 131 2.02 6.99 -9.73
N LEU A 132 2.65 7.61 -8.74
CA LEU A 132 3.72 8.59 -8.92
C LEU A 132 5.05 7.95 -8.57
N SER A 133 5.89 7.73 -9.58
CA SER A 133 7.20 7.11 -9.45
C SER A 133 8.30 8.15 -9.59
N ALA A 134 9.36 8.04 -8.79
CA ALA A 134 10.55 8.88 -8.93
C ALA A 134 11.60 8.19 -9.79
N SER A 135 12.25 8.90 -10.72
CA SER A 135 13.20 8.30 -11.66
C SER A 135 14.44 7.69 -10.99
N HIS A 136 14.79 8.12 -9.78
CA HIS A 136 15.92 7.60 -9.01
C HIS A 136 15.50 6.73 -7.82
N SER A 137 14.20 6.52 -7.59
CA SER A 137 13.72 5.57 -6.57
C SER A 137 14.20 4.15 -6.91
N PRO A 138 14.77 3.40 -5.96
CA PRO A 138 15.15 2.01 -6.19
C PRO A 138 13.97 1.15 -6.67
N LEU A 139 12.75 1.42 -6.18
CA LEU A 139 11.53 0.73 -6.61
C LEU A 139 11.07 1.11 -8.02
N GLY A 140 11.29 2.37 -8.40
CA GLY A 140 11.02 2.84 -9.76
C GLY A 140 12.01 2.23 -10.75
N LYS A 141 13.31 2.33 -10.46
CA LYS A 141 14.40 1.78 -11.27
C LYS A 141 14.33 0.26 -11.42
N GLY A 142 13.93 -0.44 -10.36
CA GLY A 142 13.75 -1.88 -10.40
C GLY A 142 12.51 -2.35 -11.12
N GLY A 143 11.68 -1.44 -11.65
CA GLY A 143 10.44 -1.77 -12.37
C GLY A 143 9.26 -2.15 -11.48
N GLN A 144 9.40 -2.14 -10.14
CA GLN A 144 8.31 -2.54 -9.24
C GLN A 144 7.08 -1.65 -9.38
N HIS A 145 7.26 -0.33 -9.56
CA HIS A 145 6.14 0.58 -9.78
C HIS A 145 5.42 0.31 -11.11
N ALA A 146 6.17 0.02 -12.17
CA ALA A 146 5.62 -0.31 -13.47
C ALA A 146 4.85 -1.64 -13.45
N GLU A 147 5.39 -2.64 -12.75
CA GLU A 147 4.73 -3.92 -12.58
C GLU A 147 3.46 -3.79 -11.72
N ALA A 148 3.55 -3.09 -10.58
CA ALA A 148 2.38 -2.79 -9.75
C ALA A 148 1.28 -2.10 -10.56
N SER A 149 1.61 -1.06 -11.34
CA SER A 149 0.61 -0.34 -12.12
C SER A 149 -0.08 -1.20 -13.18
N LYS A 150 0.64 -2.14 -13.80
CA LYS A 150 0.07 -3.07 -14.78
C LYS A 150 -0.88 -4.08 -14.15
N GLN A 151 -0.57 -4.52 -12.93
CA GLN A 151 -1.39 -5.51 -12.21
C GLN A 151 -2.56 -4.88 -11.47
N THR A 152 -2.56 -3.57 -11.26
CA THR A 152 -3.56 -2.93 -10.40
C THR A 152 -4.95 -2.98 -11.03
N GLY A 153 -5.93 -3.47 -10.26
CA GLY A 153 -7.34 -3.46 -10.63
C GLY A 153 -7.75 -4.44 -11.74
N ILE A 154 -6.87 -5.31 -12.23
CA ILE A 154 -7.19 -6.27 -13.31
C ILE A 154 -7.79 -7.58 -12.79
N GLY A 155 -7.78 -7.81 -11.47
CA GLY A 155 -8.31 -9.00 -10.83
C GLY A 155 -9.82 -8.90 -10.56
N PHE A 156 -10.38 -9.94 -9.93
CA PHE A 156 -11.79 -9.95 -9.56
C PHE A 156 -12.13 -8.71 -8.69
N GLY A 157 -13.27 -8.08 -8.99
CA GLY A 157 -13.75 -6.89 -8.28
C GLY A 157 -12.89 -5.64 -8.46
N GLY A 158 -11.84 -5.69 -9.29
CA GLY A 158 -10.94 -4.58 -9.55
C GLY A 158 -11.54 -3.49 -10.44
N SER A 159 -10.80 -2.40 -10.61
CA SER A 159 -11.20 -1.24 -11.40
C SER A 159 -11.20 -1.46 -12.92
N GLY A 160 -10.65 -2.57 -13.41
CA GLY A 160 -10.36 -2.79 -14.83
C GLY A 160 -9.01 -2.21 -15.27
N GLY A 161 -8.21 -1.69 -14.32
CA GLY A 161 -6.80 -1.37 -14.52
C GLY A 161 -6.51 -0.24 -15.52
N MET A 162 -5.35 -0.32 -16.15
CA MET A 162 -4.87 0.69 -17.10
C MET A 162 -5.73 0.71 -18.38
N ASP A 163 -6.16 -0.45 -18.86
CA ASP A 163 -6.96 -0.58 -20.09
C ASP A 163 -8.34 0.07 -19.97
N SER A 164 -8.90 0.08 -18.77
CA SER A 164 -10.15 0.80 -18.47
C SER A 164 -9.93 2.29 -18.18
N GLY A 165 -8.69 2.79 -18.30
CA GLY A 165 -8.31 4.16 -17.97
C GLY A 165 -8.41 4.48 -16.48
N ARG A 166 -8.49 3.46 -15.61
CA ARG A 166 -8.67 3.62 -14.15
C ARG A 166 -7.35 3.64 -13.40
N VAL A 167 -6.26 3.20 -14.05
CA VAL A 167 -4.91 3.22 -13.47
C VAL A 167 -3.96 3.98 -14.37
N LYS A 168 -3.13 4.84 -13.77
CA LYS A 168 -2.09 5.60 -14.49
C LYS A 168 -0.78 5.57 -13.73
N LEU A 169 0.34 5.44 -14.44
CA LEU A 169 1.68 5.61 -13.90
C LEU A 169 2.31 6.86 -14.51
N VAL A 170 2.87 7.73 -13.67
CA VAL A 170 3.67 8.88 -14.07
C VAL A 170 5.02 8.81 -13.36
N THR A 171 6.10 8.97 -14.13
CA THR A 171 7.46 9.03 -13.59
C THR A 171 7.94 10.48 -13.56
N ILE A 172 8.29 10.99 -12.37
CA ILE A 172 8.86 12.32 -12.17
C ILE A 172 10.40 12.22 -12.23
N PRO A 173 11.04 12.99 -13.13
CA PRO A 173 12.49 12.94 -13.31
C PRO A 173 13.23 13.62 -12.15
N LYS A 174 14.51 13.27 -11.99
CA LYS A 174 15.44 13.91 -11.04
C LYS A 174 14.91 13.92 -9.59
N ALA A 175 14.35 12.79 -9.16
CA ALA A 175 13.80 12.63 -7.82
C ALA A 175 14.06 11.23 -7.24
N GLY A 176 14.31 11.15 -5.94
CA GLY A 176 14.57 9.95 -5.16
C GLY A 176 13.32 9.35 -4.51
N HIS A 177 13.53 8.46 -3.52
CA HIS A 177 12.45 7.68 -2.92
C HIS A 177 11.37 8.55 -2.21
N THR A 178 11.78 9.69 -1.62
CA THR A 178 10.92 10.63 -0.90
C THR A 178 10.30 11.69 -1.82
N LEU A 179 9.80 11.26 -2.97
CA LEU A 179 9.32 12.13 -4.07
C LEU A 179 8.41 13.29 -3.62
N PRO A 180 7.35 13.07 -2.80
CA PRO A 180 6.46 14.17 -2.42
C PRO A 180 7.14 15.25 -1.57
N GLN A 181 8.26 14.93 -0.91
CA GLN A 181 9.04 15.87 -0.11
C GLN A 181 10.11 16.59 -0.94
N GLU A 182 10.66 15.91 -1.95
CA GLU A 182 11.72 16.46 -2.81
C GLU A 182 11.17 17.32 -3.96
N LYS A 183 10.08 16.89 -4.59
CA LYS A 183 9.47 17.54 -5.77
C LYS A 183 8.01 17.88 -5.51
N VAL A 184 7.76 18.67 -4.46
CA VAL A 184 6.40 19.07 -4.04
C VAL A 184 5.59 19.64 -5.22
N ALA A 185 6.16 20.63 -5.92
CA ALA A 185 5.47 21.32 -7.01
C ALA A 185 5.16 20.39 -8.19
N ASP A 186 6.10 19.54 -8.60
CA ASP A 186 5.87 18.60 -9.71
C ASP A 186 4.89 17.49 -9.32
N THR A 187 4.95 17.02 -8.07
CA THR A 187 3.99 16.06 -7.51
C THR A 187 2.58 16.64 -7.55
N ALA A 188 2.39 17.87 -7.07
CA ALA A 188 1.10 18.56 -7.08
C ALA A 188 0.59 18.81 -8.51
N ARG A 189 1.48 19.18 -9.43
CA ARG A 189 1.14 19.41 -10.85
C ARG A 189 0.58 18.16 -11.53
N VAL A 190 1.04 16.97 -11.16
CA VAL A 190 0.49 15.71 -11.69
C VAL A 190 -0.78 15.29 -10.94
N LEU A 191 -0.79 15.42 -9.62
CA LEU A 191 -1.89 14.96 -8.77
C LEU A 191 -3.18 15.77 -8.98
N GLY A 192 -3.08 17.10 -9.07
CA GLY A 192 -4.25 17.99 -9.17
C GLY A 192 -5.17 17.68 -10.36
N PRO A 193 -4.66 17.63 -11.60
CA PRO A 193 -5.47 17.27 -12.77
C PRO A 193 -6.12 15.89 -12.67
N TRP A 194 -5.42 14.90 -12.09
CA TRP A 194 -5.97 13.56 -11.88
C TRP A 194 -7.15 13.57 -10.91
N ILE A 195 -7.01 14.23 -9.75
CA ILE A 195 -8.11 14.35 -8.78
C ILE A 195 -9.30 15.04 -9.43
N LYS A 196 -9.07 16.14 -10.15
CA LYS A 196 -10.14 16.86 -10.87
C LYS A 196 -10.90 15.93 -11.83
N GLN A 197 -10.18 15.14 -12.62
CA GLN A 197 -10.79 14.19 -13.55
C GLN A 197 -11.65 13.15 -12.83
N GLU A 198 -11.15 12.55 -11.75
CA GLU A 198 -11.89 11.52 -11.03
C GLU A 198 -13.10 12.08 -10.26
N LEU A 199 -13.03 13.33 -9.78
CA LEU A 199 -14.19 14.05 -9.22
C LEU A 199 -15.28 14.27 -10.28
N GLN A 200 -14.90 14.72 -11.49
CA GLN A 200 -15.85 14.90 -12.59
C GLN A 200 -16.52 13.57 -13.00
N ARG A 201 -15.74 12.48 -13.03
CA ARG A 201 -16.29 11.14 -13.29
C ARG A 201 -17.28 10.74 -12.20
N TRP A 202 -16.94 10.97 -10.94
CA TRP A 202 -17.82 10.66 -9.81
C TRP A 202 -19.14 11.47 -9.90
N GLU A 203 -19.08 12.76 -10.19
CA GLU A 203 -20.28 13.59 -10.38
C GLU A 203 -21.18 13.05 -11.50
N GLN A 204 -20.60 12.63 -12.62
CA GLN A 204 -21.35 12.01 -13.73
C GLN A 204 -21.99 10.68 -13.33
N ASP A 205 -21.28 9.84 -12.58
CA ASP A 205 -21.81 8.57 -12.07
C ASP A 205 -22.95 8.81 -11.08
N GLU A 206 -22.82 9.78 -10.17
CA GLU A 206 -23.88 10.18 -9.26
C GLU A 206 -25.11 10.67 -10.02
N LEU A 207 -24.95 11.57 -11.01
CA LEU A 207 -26.07 12.03 -11.83
C LEU A 207 -26.76 10.87 -12.55
N ARG A 208 -26.00 9.92 -13.10
CA ARG A 208 -26.53 8.75 -13.80
C ARG A 208 -27.32 7.82 -12.87
N ILE A 209 -26.80 7.56 -11.67
CA ILE A 209 -27.46 6.67 -10.69
C ILE A 209 -28.66 7.37 -10.05
N TYR A 210 -28.49 8.64 -9.68
CA TYR A 210 -29.46 9.41 -8.91
C TYR A 210 -30.60 9.94 -9.77
N GLY A 211 -30.35 10.29 -11.04
CA GLY A 211 -31.33 10.90 -11.94
C GLY A 211 -32.56 10.04 -12.22
N GLY A 212 -32.48 8.72 -12.03
CA GLY A 212 -33.66 7.82 -12.10
C GLY A 212 -34.11 7.30 -10.74
N TRP A 213 -33.35 7.52 -9.67
CA TRP A 213 -33.70 7.09 -8.32
C TRP A 213 -34.48 8.17 -7.58
N LYS A 214 -34.05 9.44 -7.64
CA LYS A 214 -34.61 10.53 -6.82
C LYS A 214 -36.12 10.68 -6.99
N ASP A 215 -36.60 10.58 -8.21
CA ASP A 215 -38.00 10.86 -8.54
C ASP A 215 -38.91 9.64 -8.34
N ARG A 216 -38.35 8.48 -7.98
CA ARG A 216 -39.15 7.28 -7.69
C ARG A 216 -39.99 7.44 -6.42
N PRO A 217 -41.25 6.95 -6.41
CA PRO A 217 -42.05 6.84 -5.21
C PRO A 217 -41.32 6.05 -4.11
N ILE A 218 -41.56 6.39 -2.84
CA ILE A 218 -40.90 5.71 -1.71
C ILE A 218 -41.20 4.21 -1.66
N GLY A 219 -42.39 3.79 -2.08
CA GLY A 219 -42.75 2.37 -2.17
C GLY A 219 -41.89 1.60 -3.17
N GLU A 220 -41.46 2.23 -4.27
CA GLU A 220 -40.56 1.61 -5.24
C GLU A 220 -39.11 1.59 -4.73
N LYS A 221 -38.67 2.64 -4.05
CA LYS A 221 -37.32 2.72 -3.45
C LYS A 221 -37.13 1.70 -2.32
N SER A 222 -38.20 1.42 -1.58
CA SER A 222 -38.18 0.53 -0.42
C SER A 222 -38.51 -0.93 -0.76
N GLY A 223 -38.75 -1.25 -2.02
CA GLY A 223 -39.16 -2.57 -2.48
C GLY A 223 -38.25 -3.14 -3.57
N PHE A 224 -38.42 -4.43 -3.87
CA PHE A 224 -37.78 -5.00 -5.06
C PHE A 224 -38.40 -4.44 -6.34
N PRO A 225 -37.59 -4.03 -7.33
CA PRO A 225 -38.06 -3.74 -8.67
C PRO A 225 -38.88 -4.92 -9.22
N SER A 226 -39.90 -4.64 -10.01
CA SER A 226 -40.74 -5.66 -10.65
C SER A 226 -39.92 -6.68 -11.43
N GLU A 227 -38.90 -6.22 -12.14
CA GLU A 227 -37.96 -7.02 -12.92
C GLU A 227 -37.24 -8.03 -12.04
N TRP A 228 -36.81 -7.61 -10.84
CA TRP A 228 -36.14 -8.50 -9.88
C TRP A 228 -37.09 -9.54 -9.30
N LYS A 229 -38.35 -9.17 -9.04
CA LYS A 229 -39.39 -10.11 -8.60
C LYS A 229 -39.64 -11.20 -9.64
N GLU A 230 -39.71 -10.83 -10.92
CA GLU A 230 -39.87 -11.80 -12.00
C GLU A 230 -38.64 -12.72 -12.16
N VAL A 231 -37.43 -12.17 -12.03
CA VAL A 231 -36.20 -13.00 -11.98
C VAL A 231 -36.28 -14.01 -10.85
N ILE A 232 -36.59 -13.57 -9.62
CA ILE A 232 -36.71 -14.48 -8.47
C ILE A 232 -37.74 -15.58 -8.72
N LYS A 233 -38.91 -15.23 -9.26
CA LYS A 233 -39.97 -16.21 -9.59
C LYS A 233 -39.51 -17.24 -10.62
N SER A 234 -38.65 -16.84 -11.55
CA SER A 234 -38.13 -17.72 -12.61
C SER A 234 -37.01 -18.66 -12.15
N LEU A 235 -36.42 -18.42 -10.97
CA LEU A 235 -35.33 -19.25 -10.47
C LEU A 235 -35.85 -20.64 -10.06
N PRO A 236 -35.18 -21.73 -10.48
CA PRO A 236 -35.58 -23.07 -10.08
C PRO A 236 -35.37 -23.24 -8.57
N LEU A 237 -36.44 -23.60 -7.86
CA LEU A 237 -36.35 -23.92 -6.44
C LEU A 237 -35.69 -25.30 -6.27
N PRO A 238 -34.68 -25.43 -5.39
CA PRO A 238 -34.12 -26.74 -5.10
C PRO A 238 -35.22 -27.65 -4.54
N LYS A 239 -35.32 -28.86 -5.09
CA LYS A 239 -36.23 -29.88 -4.54
C LYS A 239 -35.80 -30.13 -3.10
N ARG A 240 -36.70 -29.82 -2.17
CA ARG A 240 -36.48 -30.11 -0.74
C ARG A 240 -36.24 -31.62 -0.63
N PRO A 241 -35.13 -32.08 -0.03
CA PRO A 241 -34.97 -33.51 0.21
C PRO A 241 -36.15 -33.98 1.06
N ALA A 242 -36.70 -35.16 0.73
CA ALA A 242 -37.75 -35.77 1.53
C ALA A 242 -37.25 -35.85 2.98
N LYS A 243 -38.13 -35.54 3.95
CA LYS A 243 -37.79 -35.71 5.37
C LYS A 243 -37.35 -37.16 5.58
N ILE A 244 -36.16 -37.33 6.14
CA ILE A 244 -35.66 -38.62 6.67
C ILE A 244 -36.54 -39.02 7.84
#